data_AF-A0A9E1MXJ1-F1
#
_entry.id   AF-A0A9E1MXJ1-F1
#
_cell.length_a   1.000
_cell.length_b   1.000
_cell.length_c   1.000
_cell.angle_alpha   90.00
_cell.angle_beta   90.00
_cell.angle_gamma   90.00
#
_symmetry.space_group_name_H-M   'P 1'
#
loop_
_entity.id
_entity.type
_entity.pdbx_description
1 polymer ?
#
loop_
_entity_poly.entity_id
_entity_poly.type
_entity_poly.pdbx_seq_one_letter_code
_entity_poly.pdbx_strand_id
1 'polypeptide(L)'
;KEGKQVTDHDLDADGDTDNRDVKLARLAVRFNKDADGSSATPDILAVFVRKDGSDVGAYAIPLHGPGLWGPLSGYLAIDPNGNDVVGATFFAPKETPGLGSEICETKWEEMWKGKRIAQGQAIDVIKPGIPCTTAPEYCVDGISGATITSRGVDIMVEEAITKHYDEYLAGIRSGR
;
A
#
# COMPACT_ATOMS: atom_id res chain seq x y z
N LYS A 1 -19.88 -40.88 3.90
CA LYS A 1 -18.42 -41.03 4.07
C LYS A 1 -17.78 -39.77 3.52
N GLU A 2 -17.20 -38.99 4.42
CA GLU A 2 -16.58 -37.69 4.22
C GLU A 2 -15.39 -37.71 3.25
N GLY A 3 -15.21 -36.58 2.55
CA GLY A 3 -14.01 -35.75 2.66
C GLY A 3 -12.72 -36.22 1.99
N LYS A 4 -12.18 -35.37 1.10
CA LYS A 4 -10.88 -34.74 1.36
C LYS A 4 -10.70 -33.45 0.54
N GLN A 5 -10.70 -32.34 1.26
CA GLN A 5 -10.20 -31.04 0.85
C GLN A 5 -8.67 -31.05 1.06
N VAL A 6 -7.90 -30.56 0.09
CA VAL A 6 -6.43 -30.48 0.20
C VAL A 6 -6.08 -29.13 0.83
N THR A 7 -5.30 -29.21 1.91
CA THR A 7 -4.88 -28.12 2.79
C THR A 7 -3.57 -27.47 2.32
N ASP A 8 -3.34 -26.28 2.88
CA ASP A 8 -2.30 -25.30 2.64
C ASP A 8 -0.87 -25.84 2.50
N HIS A 9 -0.08 -25.11 1.72
CA HIS A 9 1.38 -25.26 1.67
C HIS A 9 1.98 -24.18 2.56
N ASP A 10 2.58 -24.63 3.65
CA ASP A 10 3.29 -23.83 4.64
C ASP A 10 4.46 -23.08 3.97
N LEU A 11 4.47 -21.76 4.12
CA LEU A 11 5.69 -20.96 3.96
C LEU A 11 6.22 -20.72 5.37
N ASP A 12 7.12 -21.60 5.81
CA ASP A 12 7.82 -21.47 7.08
C ASP A 12 8.75 -20.25 7.05
N ALA A 13 8.58 -19.43 8.09
CA ALA A 13 9.23 -18.17 8.35
C ALA A 13 10.68 -18.34 8.86
N ASP A 14 11.56 -17.42 8.47
CA ASP A 14 12.68 -17.04 9.33
C ASP A 14 12.12 -16.23 10.49
N GLY A 15 12.55 -16.60 11.71
CA GLY A 15 11.87 -16.29 12.96
C GLY A 15 11.65 -14.81 13.26
N ASP A 16 10.37 -14.44 13.34
CA ASP A 16 9.87 -13.42 14.25
C ASP A 16 8.53 -13.89 14.83
N THR A 17 8.48 -14.10 16.14
CA THR A 17 7.32 -14.64 16.86
C THR A 17 6.45 -13.51 17.41
N ASP A 18 5.79 -12.74 16.54
CA ASP A 18 4.53 -12.05 16.85
C ASP A 18 3.47 -12.54 15.86
N ASN A 19 3.01 -13.78 16.09
CA ASN A 19 2.00 -14.43 15.27
C ASN A 19 0.64 -13.78 15.52
N ARG A 20 0.36 -12.68 14.81
CA ARG A 20 -1.00 -12.15 14.64
C ARG A 20 -1.55 -12.69 13.33
N ASP A 21 -2.59 -13.50 13.42
CA ASP A 21 -3.28 -14.12 12.29
C ASP A 21 -3.55 -13.12 11.14
N VAL A 22 -2.71 -13.13 10.09
CA VAL A 22 -2.98 -12.38 8.86
C VAL A 22 -3.97 -13.20 8.03
N LYS A 23 -5.26 -12.95 8.21
CA LYS A 23 -6.30 -13.58 7.37
C LYS A 23 -6.37 -12.88 6.02
N LEU A 24 -6.19 -13.65 4.95
CA LEU A 24 -6.43 -13.22 3.57
C LEU A 24 -7.95 -12.99 3.37
N ALA A 25 -8.42 -11.77 3.61
CA ALA A 25 -9.70 -11.33 3.10
C ALA A 25 -9.50 -10.83 1.67
N ARG A 26 -10.19 -11.40 0.69
CA ARG A 26 -10.34 -10.78 -0.64
C ARG A 26 -11.59 -9.92 -0.59
N LEU A 27 -11.44 -8.62 -0.37
CA LEU A 27 -12.56 -7.70 -0.51
C LEU A 27 -12.63 -7.19 -1.94
N ALA A 28 -13.68 -7.55 -2.67
CA ALA A 28 -13.95 -6.98 -3.99
C ALA A 28 -14.50 -5.55 -3.81
N VAL A 29 -13.67 -4.55 -4.06
CA VAL A 29 -14.13 -3.16 -4.19
C VAL A 29 -14.87 -3.03 -5.52
N ARG A 30 -16.11 -2.54 -5.51
CA ARG A 30 -16.90 -2.32 -6.73
C ARG A 30 -16.77 -0.86 -7.16
N PHE A 31 -16.21 -0.62 -8.34
CA PHE A 31 -16.33 0.68 -9.00
C PHE A 31 -17.47 0.63 -10.01
N ASN A 32 -18.39 1.59 -9.91
CA ASN A 32 -19.34 1.87 -10.99
C ASN A 32 -18.79 3.06 -11.77
N LYS A 33 -18.15 2.82 -12.91
CA LYS A 33 -18.16 3.80 -13.98
C LYS A 33 -17.87 3.15 -15.32
N ASP A 34 -18.89 3.10 -16.16
CA ASP A 34 -18.76 3.52 -17.55
C ASP A 34 -20.08 4.15 -18.00
N ALA A 35 -20.00 5.33 -18.61
CA ALA A 35 -21.13 6.11 -19.13
C ALA A 35 -21.53 5.68 -20.56
N ASP A 36 -20.99 4.57 -21.06
CA ASP A 36 -21.13 4.15 -22.46
C ASP A 36 -21.97 2.88 -22.66
N GLY A 37 -22.50 2.29 -21.59
CA GLY A 37 -23.39 1.13 -21.68
C GLY A 37 -22.70 -0.18 -22.06
N SER A 38 -21.36 -0.23 -22.10
CA SER A 38 -20.65 -1.51 -22.11
C SER A 38 -20.70 -2.13 -20.71
N SER A 39 -20.91 -3.46 -20.62
CA SER A 39 -20.92 -4.14 -19.32
C SER A 39 -19.49 -4.23 -18.79
N ALA A 40 -19.02 -3.16 -18.14
CA ALA A 40 -17.75 -3.18 -17.44
C ALA A 40 -17.80 -4.29 -16.38
N THR A 41 -16.95 -5.30 -16.53
CA THR A 41 -16.62 -6.17 -15.39
C THR A 41 -16.03 -5.26 -14.31
N PRO A 42 -16.59 -5.22 -13.09
CA PRO A 42 -16.06 -4.34 -12.06
C PRO A 42 -14.59 -4.67 -11.84
N ASP A 43 -13.74 -3.64 -11.81
CA ASP A 43 -12.34 -3.81 -11.42
C ASP A 43 -12.29 -4.28 -9.97
N ILE A 44 -11.99 -5.56 -9.77
CA ILE A 44 -11.84 -6.16 -8.45
C ILE A 44 -10.42 -5.86 -7.98
N LEU A 45 -10.30 -4.86 -7.11
CA LEU A 45 -9.07 -4.56 -6.40
C LEU A 45 -8.98 -5.33 -5.08
N ALA A 46 -7.78 -5.79 -4.74
CA ALA A 46 -7.55 -6.54 -3.51
C ALA A 46 -7.17 -5.61 -2.35
N VAL A 47 -7.73 -5.86 -1.18
CA VAL A 47 -7.28 -5.28 0.10
C VAL A 47 -7.08 -6.43 1.06
N PHE A 48 -5.93 -6.50 1.72
CA PHE A 48 -5.68 -7.49 2.76
C PHE A 48 -6.03 -6.90 4.12
N VAL A 49 -6.52 -7.73 5.06
CA VAL A 49 -7.00 -7.24 6.36
C VAL A 49 -6.27 -8.00 7.46
N ARG A 50 -5.49 -7.29 8.28
CA ARG A 50 -4.98 -7.86 9.53
C ARG A 50 -6.12 -7.86 10.55
N LYS A 51 -6.34 -8.99 11.20
CA LYS A 51 -7.32 -9.14 12.28
C LYS A 51 -6.63 -9.18 13.63
N ASP A 52 -7.10 -8.38 14.56
CA ASP A 52 -6.70 -8.42 15.96
C ASP A 52 -7.90 -9.00 16.73
N GLY A 53 -8.03 -10.33 16.73
CA GLY A 53 -9.23 -11.02 17.19
C GLY A 53 -10.42 -10.83 16.24
N SER A 54 -11.54 -10.29 16.75
CA SER A 54 -12.70 -9.92 15.92
C SER A 54 -12.47 -8.64 15.13
N ASP A 55 -11.60 -7.78 15.66
CA ASP A 55 -11.48 -6.40 15.22
C ASP A 55 -10.53 -6.31 14.03
N VAL A 56 -10.74 -5.31 13.19
CA VAL A 56 -9.77 -4.99 12.14
C VAL A 56 -8.60 -4.27 12.80
N GLY A 57 -7.40 -4.80 12.61
CA GLY A 57 -6.16 -4.22 13.12
C GLY A 57 -5.45 -3.31 12.11
N ALA A 58 -5.56 -3.61 10.81
CA ALA A 58 -5.06 -2.78 9.71
C ALA A 58 -5.57 -3.30 8.35
N TYR A 59 -5.47 -2.45 7.32
CA TYR A 59 -5.65 -2.79 5.92
C TYR A 59 -4.32 -2.71 5.18
N ALA A 60 -3.93 -3.71 4.38
CA ALA A 60 -2.79 -3.59 3.48
C ALA A 60 -3.26 -3.38 2.05
N ILE A 61 -2.88 -2.23 1.49
CA ILE A 61 -3.21 -1.80 0.13
C ILE A 61 -2.03 -2.17 -0.78
N PRO A 62 -2.24 -3.01 -1.81
CA PRO A 62 -1.20 -3.31 -2.78
C PRO A 62 -0.88 -2.07 -3.62
N LEU A 63 0.41 -1.85 -3.84
CA LEU A 63 0.97 -0.76 -4.63
C LEU A 63 1.70 -1.34 -5.85
N HIS A 64 1.50 -0.73 -7.01
CA HIS A 64 2.22 -1.07 -8.24
C HIS A 64 2.49 0.18 -9.07
N GLY A 65 3.69 0.31 -9.60
CA GLY A 65 4.05 1.48 -10.41
C GLY A 65 5.35 1.34 -11.17
N PRO A 66 5.69 2.33 -12.01
CA PRO A 66 6.93 2.31 -12.79
C PRO A 66 8.12 2.78 -11.95
N GLY A 67 9.25 2.08 -12.06
CA GLY A 67 10.58 2.53 -11.64
C GLY A 67 11.42 2.98 -12.83
N LEU A 68 12.73 3.19 -12.62
CA LEU A 68 13.65 3.57 -13.69
C LEU A 68 13.99 2.36 -14.58
N TRP A 69 14.37 1.24 -13.94
CA TRP A 69 14.85 0.04 -14.62
C TRP A 69 13.82 -1.10 -14.63
N GLY A 70 12.72 -0.94 -13.91
CA GLY A 70 11.69 -1.96 -13.81
C GLY A 70 10.50 -1.55 -12.98
N PRO A 71 9.51 -2.45 -12.84
CA PRO A 71 8.35 -2.20 -12.00
C PRO A 71 8.76 -2.09 -10.52
N LEU A 72 8.08 -1.19 -9.82
CA LEU A 72 8.04 -1.12 -8.37
C LEU A 72 6.74 -1.78 -7.90
N SER A 73 6.80 -2.37 -6.72
CA SER A 73 5.62 -2.88 -6.03
C SER A 73 5.76 -2.69 -4.53
N GLY A 74 4.68 -2.79 -3.79
CA GLY A 74 4.73 -2.68 -2.34
C GLY A 74 3.38 -2.87 -1.69
N TYR A 75 3.35 -2.61 -0.39
CA TYR A 75 2.12 -2.54 0.39
C TYR A 75 2.15 -1.31 1.28
N LEU A 76 1.04 -0.57 1.30
CA LEU A 76 0.81 0.48 2.29
C LEU A 76 -0.18 -0.04 3.33
N ALA A 77 0.24 -0.12 4.58
CA ALA A 77 -0.61 -0.55 5.66
C ALA A 77 -1.31 0.66 6.30
N ILE A 78 -2.63 0.64 6.32
CA ILE A 78 -3.51 1.70 6.81
C ILE A 78 -4.21 1.25 8.08
N ASP A 79 -4.27 2.14 9.07
CA ASP A 79 -4.98 1.97 10.32
C ASP A 79 -6.48 1.73 10.08
N PRO A 80 -7.20 1.05 10.99
CA PRO A 80 -8.65 0.88 10.91
C PRO A 80 -9.44 2.19 10.78
N ASN A 81 -8.85 3.34 11.13
CA ASN A 81 -9.44 4.67 10.91
C ASN A 81 -9.45 5.15 9.44
N GLY A 82 -8.76 4.44 8.53
CA GLY A 82 -8.72 4.74 7.10
C GLY A 82 -7.87 5.95 6.70
N ASN A 83 -7.08 6.52 7.62
CA ASN A 83 -6.27 7.72 7.41
C ASN A 83 -4.79 7.48 7.71
N ASP A 84 -4.48 6.86 8.85
CA ASP A 84 -3.12 6.83 9.35
C ASP A 84 -2.35 5.62 8.79
N VAL A 85 -1.11 5.84 8.39
CA VAL A 85 -0.23 4.79 7.88
C VAL A 85 0.45 4.11 9.05
N VAL A 86 0.24 2.80 9.19
CA VAL A 86 0.89 1.97 10.22
C VAL A 86 2.25 1.44 9.77
N GLY A 87 2.50 1.44 8.46
CA GLY A 87 3.77 1.05 7.85
C GLY A 87 3.67 0.94 6.33
N ALA A 88 4.82 0.78 5.69
CA ALA A 88 4.92 0.52 4.27
C ALA A 88 6.02 -0.50 4.01
N THR A 89 5.91 -1.26 2.92
CA THR A 89 7.04 -2.03 2.39
C THR A 89 7.10 -1.94 0.88
N PHE A 90 8.30 -1.96 0.32
CA PHE A 90 8.53 -1.77 -1.11
C PHE A 90 9.49 -2.80 -1.68
N PHE A 91 9.30 -3.10 -2.97
CA PHE A 91 10.10 -4.04 -3.73
C PHE A 91 10.52 -3.40 -5.05
N ALA A 92 11.83 -3.40 -5.30
CA ALA A 92 12.45 -2.79 -6.47
C ALA A 92 13.54 -3.68 -7.08
N PRO A 93 13.20 -4.89 -7.58
CA PRO A 93 14.18 -5.92 -7.93
C PRO A 93 15.10 -5.57 -9.10
N LYS A 94 14.75 -4.54 -9.89
CA LYS A 94 15.55 -4.10 -11.04
C LYS A 94 16.27 -2.77 -10.81
N GLU A 95 15.98 -2.09 -9.70
CA GLU A 95 16.65 -0.83 -9.40
C GLU A 95 18.12 -1.08 -9.03
N THR A 96 18.91 -0.01 -9.05
CA THR A 96 20.35 -0.11 -8.76
C THR A 96 20.57 -0.14 -7.24
N PRO A 97 21.28 -1.15 -6.69
CA PRO A 97 21.68 -1.19 -5.28
C PRO A 97 22.48 0.06 -4.88
N GLY A 98 22.23 0.62 -3.70
CA GLY A 98 22.85 1.88 -3.26
C GLY A 98 22.23 3.15 -3.86
N LEU A 99 21.22 3.02 -4.72
CA LEU A 99 20.46 4.12 -5.32
C LEU A 99 18.96 3.83 -5.23
N GLY A 100 18.33 3.35 -6.31
CA GLY A 100 16.88 3.16 -6.35
C GLY A 100 16.39 2.03 -5.44
N SER A 101 17.20 0.99 -5.21
CA SER A 101 16.80 -0.13 -4.34
C SER A 101 16.70 0.26 -2.87
N GLU A 102 17.23 1.41 -2.46
CA GLU A 102 17.17 1.91 -1.07
C GLU A 102 15.74 2.15 -0.59
N ILE A 103 14.74 2.21 -1.50
CA ILE A 103 13.33 2.25 -1.11
C ILE A 103 12.86 0.98 -0.38
N CYS A 104 13.60 -0.13 -0.50
CA CYS A 104 13.28 -1.40 0.16
C CYS A 104 13.94 -1.49 1.56
N GLU A 105 14.73 -0.49 1.95
CA GLU A 105 15.47 -0.51 3.21
C GLU A 105 14.58 -0.07 4.36
N THR A 106 14.65 -0.78 5.49
CA THR A 106 13.84 -0.50 6.69
C THR A 106 13.93 0.95 7.14
N LYS A 107 15.11 1.58 7.02
CA LYS A 107 15.30 2.98 7.40
C LYS A 107 14.37 3.92 6.63
N TRP A 108 14.15 3.67 5.34
CA TRP A 108 13.27 4.48 4.52
C TRP A 108 11.81 4.11 4.74
N GLU A 109 11.49 2.82 4.83
CA GLU A 109 10.14 2.31 5.15
C GLU A 109 9.60 2.85 6.49
N GLU A 110 10.43 2.96 7.52
CA GLU A 110 10.07 3.54 8.83
C GLU A 110 9.59 5.00 8.73
N MET A 111 10.02 5.76 7.71
CA MET A 111 9.59 7.15 7.51
C MET A 111 8.10 7.26 7.18
N TRP A 112 7.48 6.18 6.73
CA TRP A 112 6.05 6.13 6.36
C TRP A 112 5.14 5.94 7.58
N LYS A 113 5.65 5.43 8.70
CA LYS A 113 4.84 5.22 9.90
C LYS A 113 4.37 6.55 10.49
N GLY A 114 3.09 6.63 10.83
CA GLY A 114 2.46 7.85 11.35
C GLY A 114 2.21 8.94 10.31
N LYS A 115 2.52 8.67 9.03
CA LYS A 115 2.05 9.52 7.92
C LYS A 115 0.55 9.34 7.73
N ARG A 116 -0.06 10.24 6.98
CA ARG A 116 -1.51 10.30 6.82
C ARG A 116 -1.87 10.38 5.35
N ILE A 117 -3.04 9.85 5.04
CA ILE A 117 -3.76 10.03 3.78
C ILE A 117 -5.14 10.60 4.10
N ALA A 118 -5.73 11.32 3.16
CA ALA A 118 -7.07 11.86 3.27
C ALA A 118 -7.84 11.64 1.96
N GLN A 119 -9.07 12.13 1.88
CA GLN A 119 -9.86 11.95 0.67
C GLN A 119 -9.26 12.78 -0.46
N GLY A 120 -8.87 12.12 -1.56
CA GLY A 120 -8.18 12.76 -2.68
C GLY A 120 -6.78 13.30 -2.34
N GLN A 121 -6.15 12.83 -1.26
CA GLN A 121 -4.80 13.23 -0.86
C GLN A 121 -3.99 12.02 -0.42
N ALA A 122 -2.94 11.69 -1.17
CA ALA A 122 -1.96 10.68 -0.79
C ALA A 122 -0.74 11.31 -0.07
N ILE A 123 0.30 10.50 0.11
CA ILE A 123 1.61 10.95 0.62
C ILE A 123 2.50 11.30 -0.56
N ASP A 124 3.11 12.49 -0.52
CA ASP A 124 4.07 12.96 -1.49
C ASP A 124 5.48 12.42 -1.14
N VAL A 125 6.18 11.86 -2.13
CA VAL A 125 7.60 11.54 -2.02
C VAL A 125 8.43 12.70 -2.57
N ILE A 126 8.91 13.54 -1.66
CA ILE A 126 9.55 14.80 -2.02
C ILE A 126 11.06 14.67 -2.11
N LYS A 127 11.72 15.54 -2.90
CA LYS A 127 13.19 15.53 -2.96
C LYS A 127 13.78 15.77 -1.55
N PRO A 128 14.80 15.00 -1.12
CA PRO A 128 15.41 15.15 0.20
C PRO A 128 15.84 16.58 0.50
N GLY A 129 15.49 17.06 1.70
CA GLY A 129 15.85 18.38 2.18
C GLY A 129 15.06 19.53 1.55
N ILE A 130 14.06 19.24 0.72
CA ILE A 130 13.07 20.21 0.29
C ILE A 130 11.92 20.22 1.31
N PRO A 131 11.46 21.38 1.78
CA PRO A 131 10.30 21.44 2.67
C PRO A 131 9.04 20.87 2.01
N CYS A 132 8.29 20.08 2.77
CA CYS A 132 6.95 19.67 2.40
C CYS A 132 6.05 20.91 2.26
N THR A 133 5.31 21.01 1.15
CA THR A 133 4.43 22.16 0.87
C THR A 133 3.01 21.99 1.38
N THR A 134 2.60 20.77 1.71
CA THR A 134 1.32 20.44 2.34
C THR A 134 1.48 20.49 3.85
N ALA A 135 1.63 19.34 4.50
CA ALA A 135 1.97 19.21 5.90
C ALA A 135 2.90 18.00 6.12
N PRO A 136 3.80 18.02 7.12
CA PRO A 136 4.82 16.97 7.28
C PRO A 136 4.28 15.53 7.38
N GLU A 137 3.03 15.37 7.81
CA GLU A 137 2.32 14.09 7.85
C GLU A 137 1.96 13.52 6.47
N TYR A 138 1.92 14.34 5.42
CA TYR A 138 1.62 13.94 4.04
C TYR A 138 2.88 13.85 3.17
N CYS A 139 4.08 13.90 3.76
CA CYS A 139 5.34 13.89 3.02
C CYS A 139 6.36 12.90 3.57
N VAL A 140 7.08 12.25 2.67
CA VAL A 140 8.26 11.42 2.94
C VAL A 140 9.40 11.89 2.04
N ASP A 141 10.62 11.99 2.58
CA ASP A 141 11.78 12.28 1.74
C ASP A 141 12.04 11.11 0.76
N GLY A 142 12.36 11.40 -0.48
CA GLY A 142 12.83 10.44 -1.46
C GLY A 142 14.25 9.96 -1.16
N ILE A 143 14.83 9.22 -2.10
CA ILE A 143 16.21 8.76 -2.00
C ILE A 143 17.13 9.70 -2.78
N SER A 144 18.18 10.18 -2.11
CA SER A 144 19.21 11.02 -2.74
C SER A 144 19.91 10.27 -3.87
N GLY A 145 20.02 10.88 -5.05
CA GLY A 145 20.60 10.23 -6.23
C GLY A 145 19.67 9.28 -6.99
N ALA A 146 18.48 8.99 -6.48
CA ALA A 146 17.48 8.11 -7.11
C ALA A 146 16.14 8.83 -7.34
N THR A 147 16.20 10.01 -7.98
CA THR A 147 15.02 10.87 -8.21
C THR A 147 13.94 10.20 -9.06
N ILE A 148 14.31 9.42 -10.08
CA ILE A 148 13.32 8.75 -10.95
C ILE A 148 12.60 7.65 -10.18
N THR A 149 13.32 6.84 -9.40
CA THR A 149 12.73 5.81 -8.54
C THR A 149 11.82 6.42 -7.48
N SER A 150 12.27 7.50 -6.82
CA SER A 150 11.48 8.22 -5.81
C SER A 150 10.17 8.76 -6.40
N ARG A 151 10.24 9.34 -7.62
CA ARG A 151 9.05 9.77 -8.36
C ARG A 151 8.16 8.60 -8.78
N GLY A 152 8.76 7.44 -9.07
CA GLY A 152 8.03 6.20 -9.30
C GLY A 152 7.17 5.80 -8.12
N VAL A 153 7.72 5.89 -6.89
CA VAL A 153 6.95 5.63 -5.67
C VAL A 153 5.88 6.68 -5.42
N ASP A 154 6.21 7.96 -5.63
CA ASP A 154 5.26 9.08 -5.54
C ASP A 154 3.99 8.82 -6.37
N ILE A 155 4.17 8.53 -7.66
CA ILE A 155 3.08 8.22 -8.59
C ILE A 155 2.35 6.95 -8.17
N MET A 156 3.09 5.90 -7.80
CA MET A 156 2.51 4.61 -7.39
C MET A 156 1.56 4.76 -6.19
N VAL A 157 1.95 5.55 -5.19
CA VAL A 157 1.13 5.78 -3.99
C VAL A 157 -0.04 6.70 -4.30
N GLU A 158 0.20 7.79 -5.03
CA GLU A 158 -0.85 8.71 -5.46
C GLU A 158 -1.94 7.98 -6.25
N GLU A 159 -1.58 7.20 -7.28
CA GLU A 159 -2.56 6.47 -8.09
C GLU A 159 -3.34 5.44 -7.28
N ALA A 160 -2.65 4.67 -6.43
CA ALA A 160 -3.33 3.72 -5.54
C ALA A 160 -4.34 4.44 -4.65
N ILE A 161 -3.93 5.48 -3.93
CA ILE A 161 -4.78 6.10 -2.93
C ILE A 161 -5.90 6.94 -3.56
N THR A 162 -5.60 7.80 -4.53
CA THR A 162 -6.58 8.79 -5.01
C THR A 162 -7.46 8.28 -6.14
N LYS A 163 -7.00 7.31 -6.94
CA LYS A 163 -7.77 6.75 -8.05
C LYS A 163 -8.41 5.40 -7.74
N HIS A 164 -7.74 4.58 -6.94
CA HIS A 164 -8.10 3.17 -6.79
C HIS A 164 -8.71 2.82 -5.43
N TYR A 165 -8.33 3.48 -4.34
CA TYR A 165 -8.82 3.12 -2.99
C TYR A 165 -9.53 4.26 -2.26
N ASP A 166 -9.65 5.45 -2.86
CA ASP A 166 -10.21 6.63 -2.19
C ASP A 166 -11.64 6.40 -1.67
N GLU A 167 -12.53 5.88 -2.53
CA GLU A 167 -13.92 5.60 -2.17
C GLU A 167 -14.03 4.50 -1.09
N TYR A 168 -13.17 3.49 -1.16
CA TYR A 168 -13.14 2.40 -0.19
C TYR A 168 -12.71 2.91 1.19
N LEU A 169 -11.64 3.69 1.24
CA LEU A 169 -11.12 4.29 2.46
C LEU A 169 -12.07 5.35 3.02
N ALA A 170 -12.75 6.12 2.17
CA ALA A 170 -13.83 7.01 2.60
C ALA A 170 -14.99 6.24 3.25
N GLY A 171 -15.31 5.04 2.75
CA GLY A 171 -16.24 4.11 3.39
C GLY A 171 -15.83 3.79 4.83
N ILE A 172 -14.59 3.33 5.02
CA ILE A 172 -14.01 3.01 6.34
C ILE A 172 -14.06 4.23 7.27
N ARG A 173 -13.62 5.41 6.81
CA ARG A 173 -13.65 6.66 7.59
C ARG A 173 -15.06 7.04 8.05
N SER A 174 -16.08 6.66 7.27
CA SER A 174 -17.49 6.89 7.59
C SER A 174 -18.12 5.80 8.47
N GLY A 175 -17.36 4.78 8.88
CA GLY A 175 -17.84 3.65 9.69
C GLY A 175 -18.66 2.63 8.90
N ARG A 176 -18.43 2.53 7.58
CA ARG A 176 -19.17 1.68 6.66
C ARG A 176 -18.40 0.42 6.27
#